data_AF-C1IFN7-F1
#
_entry.id   AF-C1IFN7-F1
#
_cell.length_a   1.000
_cell.length_b   1.000
_cell.length_c   1.000
_cell.angle_alpha   90.00
_cell.angle_beta   90.00
_cell.angle_gamma   90.00
#
_symmetry.space_group_name_H-M   'P 1'
#
loop_
_entity.id
_entity.type
_entity.pdbx_description
1 polymer ?
#
loop_
_entity_poly.entity_id
_entity_poly.type
_entity_poly.pdbx_seq_one_letter_code
_entity_poly.pdbx_strand_id
1 'polypeptide(L)'
;VVYFHGGGMVMGSLHSCDPFARHLAAATGATVVSVGYRLAPEFTYPTGTEEAYFAIQWVSDHASELGGNARLVAVAGDSAGGNL
;
A
#
# COMPACT_ATOMS: atom_id res chain seq x y z
N VAL A 1 -1.54 -5.02 -7.03
CA VAL A 1 -1.05 -5.23 -5.65
C VAL A 1 -1.14 -3.91 -4.91
N VAL A 2 -1.85 -3.86 -3.79
CA VAL A 2 -1.85 -2.70 -2.89
C VAL A 2 -0.71 -2.91 -1.89
N TYR A 3 0.24 -1.98 -1.84
CA TYR A 3 1.45 -2.09 -1.03
C TYR A 3 1.48 -1.04 0.07
N PHE A 4 1.71 -1.51 1.30
CA PHE A 4 1.89 -0.68 2.49
C PHE A 4 3.33 -0.78 2.98
N HIS A 5 4.00 0.37 3.08
CA HIS A 5 5.40 0.38 3.50
C HIS A 5 5.58 0.12 5.00
N GLY A 6 6.74 -0.38 5.40
CA GLY A 6 7.14 -0.45 6.80
C GLY A 6 7.55 0.90 7.40
N GLY A 7 8.10 0.86 8.62
CA GLY A 7 8.58 2.07 9.32
C GLY A 7 7.96 2.30 10.70
N GLY A 8 7.44 1.25 11.34
CA GLY A 8 6.94 1.33 12.72
C GLY A 8 5.74 2.27 12.89
N MET A 9 4.96 2.50 11.83
CA MET A 9 3.86 3.48 11.75
C MET A 9 4.27 4.95 11.92
N VAL A 10 5.57 5.24 12.02
CA VAL A 10 6.10 6.59 12.32
C VAL A 10 7.02 7.10 11.22
N MET A 11 7.66 6.19 10.49
CA MET A 11 8.63 6.48 9.43
C MET A 11 8.18 5.83 8.12
N GLY A 12 8.88 6.20 7.05
CA GLY A 12 8.60 5.72 5.70
C GLY A 12 7.84 6.76 4.88
N SER A 13 7.84 6.55 3.58
CA SER A 13 7.22 7.41 2.58
C SER A 13 7.17 6.68 1.26
N LEU A 14 6.40 7.21 0.31
CA LEU A 14 6.42 6.74 -1.07
C LEU A 14 7.83 6.80 -1.67
N HIS A 15 8.62 7.82 -1.34
CA HIS A 15 9.98 7.98 -1.89
C HIS A 15 10.97 6.96 -1.33
N SER A 16 10.96 6.74 -0.01
CA SER A 16 11.88 5.78 0.62
C SER A 16 11.62 4.34 0.17
N CYS A 17 10.38 4.04 -0.21
CA CYS A 17 9.94 2.69 -0.55
C CYS A 17 9.67 2.49 -2.06
N ASP A 18 9.85 3.53 -2.89
CA ASP A 18 9.73 3.45 -4.35
C ASP A 18 10.60 2.35 -4.98
N PRO A 19 11.88 2.16 -4.57
CA PRO A 19 12.68 1.06 -5.11
C PRO A 19 12.07 -0.33 -4.86
N PHE A 20 11.47 -0.54 -3.69
CA PHE A 20 10.80 -1.79 -3.34
C PHE A 20 9.50 -1.96 -4.13
N ALA A 21 8.66 -0.92 -4.21
CA ALA A 21 7.43 -0.94 -4.97
C ALA A 21 7.68 -1.23 -6.47
N ARG A 22 8.71 -0.62 -7.05
CA ARG A 22 9.14 -0.89 -8.44
C ARG A 22 9.65 -2.31 -8.62
N HIS A 23 10.45 -2.80 -7.68
CA HIS A 23 10.95 -4.17 -7.72
C HIS A 23 9.78 -5.18 -7.66
N LEU A 24 8.81 -4.95 -6.77
CA LEU A 24 7.61 -5.77 -6.67
C LEU A 24 6.78 -5.75 -7.96
N ALA A 25 6.62 -4.58 -8.59
CA ALA A 25 5.94 -4.46 -9.88
C ALA A 25 6.66 -5.26 -10.97
N ALA A 26 7.98 -5.11 -11.08
CA ALA A 26 8.78 -5.83 -12.07
C ALA A 26 8.78 -7.34 -11.87
N ALA A 27 8.85 -7.81 -10.61
CA ALA A 27 8.89 -9.23 -10.28
C ALA A 27 7.54 -9.94 -10.50
N THR A 28 6.43 -9.23 -10.32
CA THR A 28 5.07 -9.80 -10.41
C THR A 28 4.37 -9.54 -11.73
N GLY A 29 4.81 -8.53 -12.49
CA GLY A 29 4.09 -8.02 -13.66
C GLY A 29 2.77 -7.33 -13.32
N ALA A 30 2.48 -7.09 -12.04
CA ALA A 30 1.25 -6.46 -11.60
C ALA A 30 1.40 -4.93 -11.48
N THR A 31 0.30 -4.20 -11.69
CA THR A 31 0.19 -2.81 -11.22
C THR A 31 0.34 -2.79 -9.69
N VAL A 32 1.28 -1.98 -9.19
CA VAL A 32 1.49 -1.75 -7.76
C VAL A 32 0.97 -0.37 -7.38
N VAL A 33 0.04 -0.33 -6.43
CA VAL A 33 -0.43 0.91 -5.81
C VAL A 33 0.25 1.02 -4.44
N SER A 34 1.28 1.87 -4.36
CA SER A 34 1.96 2.16 -3.09
C SER A 34 1.17 3.21 -2.32
N VAL A 35 0.73 2.88 -1.11
CA VAL A 35 -0.17 3.74 -0.33
C VAL A 35 0.64 4.61 0.65
N GLY A 36 0.49 5.93 0.53
CA GLY A 36 1.09 6.89 1.46
C GLY A 36 0.13 7.19 2.61
N TYR A 37 -0.03 6.23 3.51
CA TYR A 37 -0.93 6.36 4.67
C TYR A 37 -0.33 7.32 5.72
N ARG A 38 -1.20 7.90 6.55
CA ARG A 38 -0.80 8.85 7.59
C ARG A 38 -0.05 8.15 8.72
N LEU A 39 0.95 8.86 9.27
CA LEU A 39 1.89 8.33 10.25
C LEU A 39 1.64 8.91 11.65
N ALA A 40 1.97 8.12 12.66
CA ALA A 40 2.06 8.53 14.04
C ALA A 40 3.34 9.37 14.25
N PRO A 41 3.39 10.23 15.30
CA PRO A 41 2.38 10.45 16.34
C PRO A 41 1.20 11.37 15.95
N GLU A 42 1.27 12.07 14.82
CA GLU A 42 0.24 13.01 14.39
C GLU A 42 -1.09 12.31 14.10
N PHE A 43 -1.01 11.08 13.59
CA PHE A 43 -2.15 10.22 13.31
C PHE A 43 -1.96 8.85 13.95
N THR A 44 -2.52 8.67 15.14
CA THR A 44 -2.41 7.43 15.91
C THR A 44 -3.35 6.34 15.37
N TYR A 45 -3.22 5.12 15.90
CA TYR A 45 -4.21 4.06 15.67
C TYR A 45 -5.64 4.59 15.97
N PRO A 46 -6.64 4.31 15.11
CA PRO A 46 -6.62 3.39 13.97
C PRO A 46 -6.36 4.00 12.59
N THR A 47 -5.90 5.26 12.48
CA THR A 47 -5.92 6.01 11.21
C THR A 47 -5.26 5.28 10.04
N GLY A 48 -4.02 4.80 10.20
CA GLY A 48 -3.33 4.07 9.13
C GLY A 48 -4.05 2.77 8.70
N THR A 49 -4.69 2.07 9.64
CA THR A 49 -5.48 0.86 9.37
C THR A 49 -6.75 1.16 8.58
N GLU A 50 -7.47 2.22 8.95
CA GLU A 50 -8.66 2.66 8.21
C GLU A 50 -8.32 3.12 6.80
N GLU A 51 -7.20 3.84 6.63
CA GLU A 51 -6.73 4.26 5.31
C GLU A 51 -6.23 3.11 4.46
N ALA A 52 -5.58 2.11 5.05
CA ALA A 52 -5.20 0.89 4.35
C ALA A 52 -6.45 0.17 3.81
N TYR A 53 -7.48 0.00 4.64
CA TYR A 53 -8.73 -0.61 4.23
C TYR A 53 -9.44 0.21 3.13
N PHE A 54 -9.54 1.53 3.30
CA PHE A 54 -10.12 2.42 2.30
C PHE A 54 -9.36 2.32 0.96
N ALA A 55 -8.03 2.30 0.99
CA ALA A 55 -7.22 2.18 -0.22
C ALA A 55 -7.46 0.84 -0.94
N ILE A 56 -7.62 -0.26 -0.21
CA ILE A 56 -7.94 -1.57 -0.80
C ILE A 56 -9.31 -1.53 -1.49
N GLN A 57 -10.33 -0.96 -0.83
CA GLN A 57 -11.66 -0.82 -1.43
C GLN A 57 -11.59 0.04 -2.69
N TRP A 58 -10.98 1.21 -2.60
CA TRP A 58 -10.85 2.13 -3.74
C TRP A 58 -10.12 1.48 -4.92
N VAL A 59 -8.99 0.80 -4.67
CA VAL A 59 -8.26 0.09 -5.72
C VAL A 59 -9.08 -1.05 -6.31
N SER A 60 -9.86 -1.77 -5.50
CA SER A 60 -10.72 -2.86 -6.00
C SER A 60 -11.80 -2.33 -6.94
N ASP A 61 -12.41 -1.20 -6.59
CA ASP A 61 -13.46 -0.56 -7.39
C ASP A 61 -12.92 0.07 -8.69
N HIS A 62 -11.67 0.54 -8.69
CA HIS A 62 -11.05 1.24 -9.83
C HIS A 62 -9.96 0.41 -10.52
N ALA A 63 -9.86 -0.89 -10.23
CA ALA A 63 -8.73 -1.71 -10.67
C ALA A 63 -8.52 -1.68 -12.19
N SER A 64 -9.60 -1.71 -12.98
CA SER A 64 -9.52 -1.64 -14.45
C SER A 64 -8.99 -0.31 -14.96
N GLU A 65 -9.32 0.80 -14.30
CA GLU A 65 -8.85 2.15 -14.66
C GLU A 65 -7.35 2.30 -14.39
N LEU A 66 -6.85 1.57 -13.38
CA LEU A 66 -5.43 1.50 -13.02
C LEU A 66 -4.63 0.49 -13.89
N GLY A 67 -5.25 -0.11 -14.91
CA GLY A 67 -4.64 -1.15 -15.74
C GLY A 67 -4.46 -2.50 -15.04
N GLY A 68 -5.15 -2.72 -13.92
CA GLY A 68 -5.20 -3.98 -13.17
C GLY A 68 -6.44 -4.83 -13.47
N ASN A 69 -6.57 -5.94 -12.74
CA ASN A 69 -7.72 -6.83 -12.81
C ASN A 69 -8.45 -6.86 -11.46
N ALA A 70 -9.71 -6.39 -11.43
CA ALA A 70 -10.53 -6.30 -10.22
C ALA A 70 -10.76 -7.66 -9.52
N ARG A 71 -10.63 -8.78 -10.24
CA ARG A 71 -10.74 -10.13 -9.66
C ARG A 71 -9.43 -10.64 -9.04
N LEU A 72 -8.33 -9.92 -9.24
CA LEU A 72 -6.98 -10.29 -8.81
C LEU A 72 -6.31 -9.14 -8.05
N VAL A 73 -6.94 -8.74 -6.95
CA VAL A 73 -6.36 -7.79 -6.01
C VAL A 73 -5.64 -8.56 -4.91
N ALA A 74 -4.36 -8.25 -4.73
CA ALA A 74 -3.53 -8.77 -3.65
C ALA A 74 -2.99 -7.61 -2.81
N VAL A 75 -2.72 -7.90 -1.55
CA VAL A 75 -2.12 -6.98 -0.58
C VAL A 75 -0.71 -7.44 -0.24
N ALA A 76 0.18 -6.48 0.00
CA ALA A 76 1.54 -6.71 0.41
C ALA A 76 1.99 -5.61 1.37
N GLY A 77 2.90 -5.94 2.28
CA GLY A 77 3.53 -4.97 3.15
C GLY A 77 4.75 -5.55 3.85
N ASP A 78 5.62 -4.68 4.33
CA ASP A 78 6.82 -5.05 5.08
C ASP A 78 6.77 -4.47 6.50
N SER A 79 7.26 -5.23 7.49
CA SER A 79 7.29 -4.80 8.89
C SER A 79 5.93 -4.25 9.37
N ALA A 80 5.85 -2.98 9.79
CA ALA A 80 4.60 -2.32 10.17
C ALA A 80 3.56 -2.27 9.04
N GLY A 81 3.98 -2.13 7.78
CA GLY A 81 3.08 -2.22 6.64
C GLY A 81 2.55 -3.64 6.41
N GLY A 82 3.28 -4.67 6.85
CA GLY A 82 2.78 -6.06 6.88
C GLY A 82 1.83 -6.35 8.04
N ASN A 83 1.73 -5.45 9.02
CA ASN A 83 0.72 -5.50 10.07
C ASN A 83 -0.60 -4.83 9.65
N LEU A 84 -0.56 -3.86 8.73
CA LEU A 84 -1.74 -3.26 8.08
C LEU A 84 -2.41 -4.26 7.14
#